data_AF-A0A2D6MXN1-F1
#
_entry.id   AF-A0A2D6MXN1-F1
#
_cell.length_a   1.000
_cell.length_b   1.000
_cell.length_c   1.000
_cell.angle_alpha   90.00
_cell.angle_beta   90.00
_cell.angle_gamma   90.00
#
_symmetry.space_group_name_H-M   'P 1'
#
loop_
_entity.id
_entity.type
_entity.pdbx_description
1 polymer ?
#
loop_
_entity_poly.entity_id
_entity_poly.type
_entity_poly.pdbx_seq_one_letter_code
_entity_poly.pdbx_strand_id
1 'polypeptide(L)'
;MFIVWGKKERRQKSGFVAEICPACKAILPHHLIELREAPHIYYARIGRGKIVGYQTECHQCSEVQSIHPSRYDARLDLEIEIDRLVDLTHPGLPAELAAHRDREDRAERGEIEGEERIKVMQEALYTVASAVEKKSTSGGGNDPMTLYSFLATLILPWFVAVPGFNNPGPVGEALLWAGLAVFAIGLAATFYLYRTSLRRFIQRTQGEAIVDALRDYNPSPTELVDLADGLRESDSAIGKSVDTKWLVDLFHSVGAITGTPIA
;
A
#
# COMPACT_ATOMS: atom_id res chain seq x y z
N MET A 1 -35.75 -4.69 11.19
CA MET A 1 -35.33 -4.16 9.87
C MET A 1 -34.05 -3.38 10.09
N PHE A 2 -32.92 -3.87 9.57
CA PHE A 2 -31.62 -3.18 9.72
C PHE A 2 -31.45 -2.20 8.57
N ILE A 3 -31.26 -0.91 8.87
CA ILE A 3 -30.93 0.12 7.88
C ILE A 3 -29.40 0.21 7.84
N VAL A 4 -28.80 -0.16 6.71
CA VAL A 4 -27.36 0.01 6.50
C VAL A 4 -27.12 1.42 6.00
N TRP A 5 -26.72 2.31 6.90
CA TRP A 5 -26.31 3.68 6.60
C TRP A 5 -24.81 3.82 6.83
N GLY A 6 -24.12 4.40 5.85
CA GLY A 6 -22.72 4.77 5.98
C GLY A 6 -22.34 5.85 4.98
N LYS A 7 -21.04 6.04 4.81
CA LYS A 7 -20.45 6.93 3.83
C LYS A 7 -19.60 6.11 2.87
N LYS A 8 -19.67 6.45 1.58
CA LYS A 8 -18.93 5.75 0.53
C LYS A 8 -18.12 6.75 -0.28
N GLU A 9 -16.84 6.46 -0.45
CA GLU A 9 -15.96 7.22 -1.33
C GLU A 9 -16.43 7.08 -2.79
N ARG A 10 -16.36 8.19 -3.51
CA ARG A 10 -16.61 8.31 -4.93
C ARG A 10 -15.43 9.07 -5.54
N ARG A 11 -14.82 8.46 -6.55
CA ARG A 11 -13.80 9.09 -7.38
C ARG A 11 -14.48 9.69 -8.61
N GLN A 12 -14.18 10.95 -8.91
CA GLN A 12 -14.70 11.64 -10.08
C GLN A 12 -13.56 12.35 -10.81
N LYS A 13 -13.30 11.96 -12.07
CA LYS A 13 -12.34 12.68 -12.92
C LYS A 13 -12.86 14.10 -13.19
N SER A 14 -12.03 15.10 -12.96
CA SER A 14 -12.37 16.53 -13.01
C SER A 14 -11.49 17.34 -13.97
N GLY A 15 -10.61 16.67 -14.73
CA GLY A 15 -9.79 17.28 -15.78
C GLY A 15 -8.42 16.61 -15.90
N PHE A 16 -7.50 17.31 -16.56
CA PHE A 16 -6.11 16.97 -16.75
C PHE A 16 -5.20 18.05 -16.19
N VAL A 17 -4.07 17.62 -15.64
CA VAL A 17 -2.96 18.46 -15.14
C VAL A 17 -1.64 17.81 -15.52
N ALA A 18 -0.57 18.59 -15.64
CA ALA A 18 0.79 18.05 -15.75
C ALA A 18 1.33 17.80 -14.34
N GLU A 19 1.95 16.63 -14.12
CA GLU A 19 2.57 16.27 -12.85
C GLU A 19 3.75 15.32 -13.10
N ILE A 20 4.68 15.25 -12.15
CA ILE A 20 5.77 14.26 -12.20
C ILE A 20 5.22 12.91 -11.75
N CYS A 21 5.36 11.90 -12.60
CA CYS A 21 5.02 10.55 -12.21
C CYS A 21 6.24 9.87 -11.55
N PRO A 22 6.15 9.43 -10.28
CA PRO A 22 7.23 8.77 -9.56
C PRO A 22 7.59 7.43 -10.18
N ALA A 23 6.61 6.70 -10.73
CA ALA A 23 6.83 5.44 -11.41
C ALA A 23 7.47 5.60 -12.79
N CYS A 24 7.08 6.63 -13.56
CA CYS A 24 7.61 6.88 -14.91
C CYS A 24 8.86 7.78 -14.93
N LYS A 25 9.18 8.44 -13.81
CA LYS A 25 10.28 9.41 -13.66
C LYS A 25 10.28 10.53 -14.72
N ALA A 26 9.08 10.95 -15.14
CA ALA A 26 8.87 11.94 -16.20
C ALA A 26 7.64 12.80 -15.92
N ILE A 27 7.60 13.98 -16.55
CA ILE A 27 6.41 14.85 -16.58
C ILE A 27 5.43 14.25 -17.57
N LEU A 28 4.23 13.93 -17.09
CA LEU A 28 3.18 13.29 -17.88
C LEU A 28 1.83 13.96 -17.64
N PRO A 29 0.86 13.76 -18.57
CA PRO A 29 -0.53 14.09 -18.30
C PRO A 29 -1.08 13.21 -17.19
N HIS A 30 -1.74 13.82 -16.22
CA HIS A 30 -2.44 13.14 -15.14
C HIS A 30 -3.91 13.53 -15.15
N HIS A 31 -4.80 12.57 -14.88
CA HIS A 31 -6.19 12.88 -14.55
C HIS A 31 -6.28 13.45 -13.15
N LEU A 32 -6.87 14.64 -13.02
CA LEU A 32 -7.28 15.14 -11.72
C LEU A 32 -8.54 14.40 -11.28
N ILE A 33 -8.51 13.82 -10.09
CA ILE A 33 -9.60 13.04 -9.49
C ILE A 33 -10.05 13.73 -8.21
N GLU A 34 -11.31 14.15 -8.19
CA GLU A 34 -11.99 14.57 -6.97
C GLU A 34 -12.40 13.35 -6.15
N LEU A 35 -11.92 13.28 -4.92
CA LEU A 35 -12.41 12.34 -3.91
C LEU A 35 -13.63 12.96 -3.24
N ARG A 36 -14.78 12.32 -3.38
CA ARG A 36 -16.05 12.74 -2.80
C ARG A 36 -16.57 11.70 -1.84
N GLU A 37 -17.09 12.13 -0.70
CA GLU A 37 -17.75 11.26 0.27
C GLU A 37 -19.26 11.49 0.18
N ALA A 38 -20.00 10.43 -0.20
CA ALA A 38 -21.45 10.48 -0.32
C ALA A 38 -22.11 9.57 0.73
N PRO A 39 -23.17 10.03 1.42
CA PRO A 39 -23.97 9.14 2.26
C PRO A 39 -24.61 8.06 1.39
N HIS A 40 -24.78 6.86 1.94
CA HIS A 40 -25.48 5.78 1.27
C HIS A 40 -26.49 5.10 2.19
N ILE A 41 -27.57 4.58 1.60
CA ILE A 41 -28.55 3.71 2.27
C ILE A 41 -28.57 2.40 1.48
N TYR A 42 -28.40 1.25 2.15
CA TYR A 42 -28.29 -0.06 1.49
C TYR A 42 -27.28 -0.09 0.34
N TYR A 43 -26.11 0.52 0.55
CA TYR A 43 -25.03 0.69 -0.43
C TYR A 43 -25.38 1.56 -1.66
N ALA A 44 -26.62 2.03 -1.79
CA ALA A 44 -27.04 3.01 -2.79
C ALA A 44 -26.66 4.42 -2.34
N ARG A 45 -25.82 5.10 -3.13
CA ARG A 45 -25.33 6.45 -2.85
C ARG A 45 -26.44 7.49 -3.04
N ILE A 46 -26.48 8.49 -2.17
CA ILE A 46 -27.47 9.57 -2.19
C ILE A 46 -26.74 10.90 -2.39
N GLY A 47 -27.07 11.60 -3.47
CA GLY A 47 -26.51 12.92 -3.79
C GLY A 47 -25.11 12.92 -4.38
N ARG A 48 -24.54 14.12 -4.54
CA ARG A 48 -23.20 14.31 -5.16
C ARG A 48 -22.03 14.04 -4.21
N GLY A 49 -22.28 14.06 -2.90
CA GLY A 49 -21.25 13.96 -1.87
C GLY A 49 -20.43 15.24 -1.68
N LYS A 50 -19.71 15.31 -0.55
CA LYS A 50 -18.78 16.39 -0.21
C LYS A 50 -17.38 16.04 -0.71
N ILE A 51 -16.65 16.98 -1.28
CA ILE A 51 -15.24 16.78 -1.63
C ILE A 51 -14.43 16.62 -0.34
N VAL A 52 -13.69 15.52 -0.23
CA VAL A 52 -12.82 15.20 0.91
C VAL A 52 -11.33 15.27 0.57
N GLY A 53 -11.00 15.28 -0.72
CA GLY A 53 -9.61 15.39 -1.18
C GLY A 53 -9.50 15.37 -2.70
N TYR A 54 -8.27 15.41 -3.17
CA TYR A 54 -7.92 15.31 -4.58
C TYR A 54 -6.81 14.29 -4.76
N GLN A 55 -6.83 13.62 -5.90
CA GLN A 55 -5.77 12.74 -6.34
C GLN A 55 -5.44 13.05 -7.80
N THR A 56 -4.23 12.70 -8.23
CA THR A 56 -3.90 12.61 -9.65
C THR A 56 -3.67 11.16 -10.03
N GLU A 57 -4.03 10.79 -11.25
CA GLU A 57 -3.77 9.45 -11.81
C GLU A 57 -2.97 9.62 -13.10
N CYS A 58 -1.76 9.05 -13.15
CA CYS A 58 -0.90 9.10 -14.32
C CYS A 58 -1.60 8.46 -15.52
N HIS A 59 -1.66 9.16 -16.66
CA HIS A 59 -2.32 8.64 -17.85
C HIS A 59 -1.60 7.41 -18.44
N GLN A 60 -0.28 7.28 -18.25
CA GLN A 60 0.53 6.20 -18.80
C GLN A 60 0.52 4.92 -17.93
N CYS A 61 0.79 5.04 -16.62
CA CYS A 61 0.94 3.88 -15.72
C CYS A 61 -0.21 3.72 -14.70
N SER A 62 -1.17 4.65 -14.67
CA SER A 62 -2.30 4.65 -13.73
C SER A 62 -1.88 4.71 -12.24
N GLU A 63 -0.69 5.24 -11.98
CA GLU A 63 -0.21 5.52 -10.63
C GLU A 63 -1.01 6.67 -10.01
N VAL A 64 -1.43 6.52 -8.76
CA VAL A 64 -2.34 7.47 -8.09
C VAL A 64 -1.62 8.18 -6.96
N GLN A 65 -1.59 9.51 -7.00
CA GLN A 65 -0.96 10.33 -5.97
C GLN A 65 -1.99 11.19 -5.26
N SER A 66 -1.83 11.37 -3.95
CA SER A 66 -2.57 12.37 -3.18
C SER A 66 -1.94 13.73 -3.41
N ILE A 67 -2.77 14.74 -3.72
CA ILE A 67 -2.31 16.07 -4.11
C ILE A 67 -3.20 17.14 -3.50
N HIS A 68 -2.61 18.30 -3.25
CA HIS A 68 -3.39 19.48 -2.86
C HIS A 68 -3.77 20.27 -4.12
N PRO A 69 -5.05 20.65 -4.31
CA PRO A 69 -5.50 21.31 -5.53
C PRO A 69 -4.88 22.69 -5.74
N SER A 70 -4.34 23.33 -4.69
CA SER A 70 -3.64 24.62 -4.80
C SER A 70 -2.27 24.54 -5.47
N ARG A 71 -1.78 23.33 -5.80
CA ARG A 71 -0.52 23.17 -6.52
C ARG A 71 -0.62 23.58 -7.98
N TYR A 72 -1.82 23.58 -8.54
CA TYR A 72 -2.05 23.86 -9.95
C TYR A 72 -2.67 25.24 -10.15
N ASP A 73 -2.17 25.97 -11.14
CA ASP A 73 -2.70 27.28 -11.54
C ASP A 73 -4.03 27.13 -12.27
N ALA A 74 -4.17 26.05 -13.05
CA ALA A 74 -5.39 25.70 -13.77
C ALA A 74 -5.54 24.17 -13.91
N ARG A 75 -6.73 23.76 -14.34
CA ARG A 75 -7.03 22.40 -14.80
C ARG A 75 -7.70 22.49 -16.17
N LEU A 76 -7.46 21.52 -17.04
CA LEU A 76 -8.05 21.50 -18.38
C LEU A 76 -9.02 20.32 -18.52
N ASP A 77 -10.14 20.53 -19.21
CA ASP A 77 -11.14 19.47 -19.41
C ASP A 77 -10.71 18.44 -20.49
N LEU A 78 -9.76 18.81 -21.34
CA LEU A 78 -9.27 18.01 -22.45
C LEU A 78 -7.77 17.76 -22.31
N GLU A 79 -7.34 16.57 -22.74
CA GLU A 79 -5.92 16.27 -22.88
C GLU A 79 -5.35 17.07 -24.07
N ILE A 80 -4.28 17.80 -23.80
CA ILE A 80 -3.53 18.57 -24.79
C ILE A 80 -2.06 18.15 -24.74
N GLU A 81 -1.25 18.69 -25.65
CA GLU A 81 0.19 18.48 -25.67
C GLU A 81 0.85 18.81 -24.31
N ILE A 82 1.78 17.97 -23.89
CA ILE A 82 2.36 18.01 -22.53
C ILE A 82 3.03 19.34 -22.21
N ASP A 83 3.78 19.92 -23.14
CA ASP A 83 4.47 21.20 -22.92
C ASP A 83 3.47 22.33 -22.63
N ARG A 84 2.36 22.35 -23.38
CA ARG A 84 1.29 23.32 -23.17
C ARG A 84 0.50 23.04 -21.88
N LEU A 85 0.35 21.77 -21.50
CA LEU A 85 -0.28 21.39 -20.23
C LEU A 85 0.57 21.84 -19.03
N VAL A 86 1.89 21.72 -19.12
CA VAL A 86 2.85 22.22 -18.13
C VAL A 86 2.71 23.73 -17.98
N ASP A 87 2.79 24.49 -19.08
CA ASP A 87 2.71 25.95 -19.08
C ASP A 87 1.42 26.47 -18.44
N LEU A 88 0.31 25.77 -18.64
CA LEU A 88 -1.02 26.20 -18.17
C LEU A 88 -1.36 25.73 -16.75
N THR A 89 -0.86 24.57 -16.33
CA THR A 89 -1.28 23.96 -15.05
C THR A 89 -0.21 24.01 -13.96
N HIS A 90 1.07 23.89 -14.30
CA HIS A 90 2.17 23.85 -13.34
C HIS A 90 3.51 24.25 -14.02
N PRO A 91 3.72 25.55 -14.30
CA PRO A 91 4.88 26.01 -15.07
C PRO A 91 6.24 25.78 -14.39
N GLY A 92 6.26 25.61 -13.05
CA GLY A 92 7.46 25.29 -12.28
C GLY A 92 7.92 23.82 -12.36
N LEU A 93 7.11 22.93 -12.94
CA LEU A 93 7.33 21.48 -12.91
C LEU A 93 8.66 21.03 -13.55
N PRO A 94 9.15 21.60 -14.67
CA PRO A 94 10.45 21.24 -15.23
C PRO A 94 11.62 21.51 -14.28
N ALA A 95 11.57 22.62 -13.54
CA ALA A 95 12.59 22.95 -12.55
C ALA A 95 12.53 22.01 -11.34
N GLU A 96 11.33 21.65 -10.89
CA GLU A 96 11.13 20.65 -9.84
C GLU A 96 11.69 19.27 -10.25
N LEU A 97 11.42 18.82 -11.49
CA LEU A 97 11.96 17.56 -11.99
C LEU A 97 13.49 17.59 -12.09
N ALA A 98 14.07 18.69 -12.57
CA ALA A 98 15.52 18.85 -12.63
C ALA A 98 16.16 18.79 -11.24
N ALA A 99 15.57 19.46 -10.25
CA ALA A 99 16.03 19.42 -8.86
C ALA A 99 15.86 18.03 -8.22
N HIS A 100 14.81 17.28 -8.58
CA HIS A 100 14.63 15.91 -8.13
C HIS A 100 15.73 15.00 -8.68
N ARG A 101 15.97 15.05 -10.00
CA ARG A 101 17.02 14.25 -10.66
C ARG A 101 18.40 14.58 -10.14
N ASP A 102 18.72 15.86 -9.92
CA ASP A 102 20.01 16.25 -9.34
C ASP A 102 20.20 15.65 -7.93
N ARG A 103 19.15 15.67 -7.08
CA ARG A 103 19.21 15.03 -5.76
C ARG A 103 19.40 13.52 -5.85
N GLU A 104 18.69 12.83 -6.75
CA GLU A 104 18.87 11.39 -7.00
C GLU A 104 20.30 11.08 -7.47
N ASP A 105 20.77 11.79 -8.51
CA ASP A 105 22.10 11.60 -9.07
C ASP A 105 23.22 11.84 -8.04
N ARG A 106 23.07 12.87 -7.19
CA ARG A 106 24.00 13.16 -6.09
C ARG A 106 23.97 12.07 -5.01
N ALA A 107 22.80 11.52 -4.69
CA ALA A 107 22.66 10.42 -3.74
C ALA A 107 23.28 9.12 -4.28
N GLU A 108 23.08 8.80 -5.56
CA GLU A 108 23.69 7.65 -6.24
C GLU A 108 25.23 7.75 -6.26
N ARG A 109 25.77 8.96 -6.50
CA ARG A 109 27.22 9.22 -6.43
C ARG A 109 27.77 9.23 -5.00
N GLY A 110 26.91 9.17 -3.99
CA GLY A 110 27.30 9.26 -2.58
C GLY A 110 27.78 10.66 -2.16
N GLU A 111 27.39 11.71 -2.88
CA GLU A 111 27.70 13.12 -2.55
C GLU A 111 26.75 13.69 -1.48
N ILE A 112 25.71 12.93 -1.13
CA ILE A 112 24.79 13.22 -0.04
C ILE A 112 25.02 12.17 1.05
N GLU A 113 25.20 12.64 2.29
CA GLU A 113 25.46 11.78 3.46
C GLU A 113 24.39 11.98 4.54
N GLY A 114 24.27 11.00 5.44
CA GLY A 114 23.43 11.08 6.63
C GLY A 114 21.94 11.20 6.32
N GLU A 115 21.24 12.07 7.06
CA GLU A 115 19.78 12.18 7.04
C GLU A 115 19.20 12.53 5.66
N GLU A 116 19.90 13.36 4.88
CA GLU A 116 19.44 13.75 3.54
C GLU A 116 19.44 12.54 2.59
N ARG A 117 20.43 11.65 2.70
CA ARG A 117 20.49 10.39 1.93
C ARG A 117 19.34 9.45 2.31
N ILE A 118 19.03 9.32 3.60
CA ILE A 118 17.88 8.54 4.07
C ILE A 118 16.57 9.08 3.47
N LYS A 119 16.39 10.40 3.42
CA LYS A 119 15.19 11.03 2.84
C LYS A 119 15.03 10.70 1.36
N VAL A 120 16.12 10.74 0.57
CA VAL A 120 16.06 10.35 -0.85
C VAL A 120 15.69 8.88 -1.01
N MET A 121 16.24 7.98 -0.18
CA MET A 121 15.85 6.56 -0.18
C MET A 121 14.40 6.35 0.24
N GLN A 122 13.88 7.14 1.19
CA GLN A 122 12.46 7.13 1.56
C GLN A 122 11.58 7.58 0.39
N GLU A 123 11.95 8.66 -0.31
CA GLU A 123 11.27 9.13 -1.53
C GLU A 123 11.19 8.01 -2.58
N ALA A 124 12.29 7.28 -2.81
CA ALA A 124 12.31 6.13 -3.73
C ALA A 124 11.34 5.02 -3.29
N LEU A 125 11.27 4.73 -1.99
CA LEU A 125 10.36 3.71 -1.45
C LEU A 125 8.88 4.13 -1.44
N TYR A 126 8.57 5.42 -1.36
CA TYR A 126 7.18 5.89 -1.43
C TYR A 126 6.52 5.52 -2.77
N THR A 127 7.30 5.42 -3.84
CA THR A 127 6.83 4.94 -5.15
C THR A 127 6.36 3.48 -5.10
N VAL A 128 7.02 2.65 -4.30
CA VAL A 128 6.61 1.26 -4.02
C VAL A 128 5.47 1.23 -3.00
N ALA A 129 5.44 2.19 -2.06
CA ALA A 129 4.40 2.32 -1.05
C ALA A 129 3.02 2.58 -1.64
N SER A 130 2.91 3.42 -2.66
CA SER A 130 1.62 3.72 -3.27
C SER A 130 0.98 2.47 -3.91
N ALA A 131 1.80 1.61 -4.53
CA ALA A 131 1.36 0.31 -5.04
C ALA A 131 0.85 -0.62 -3.92
N VAL A 132 1.53 -0.62 -2.76
CA VAL A 132 1.12 -1.35 -1.55
C VAL A 132 -0.19 -0.81 -0.98
N GLU A 133 -0.32 0.51 -0.87
CA GLU A 133 -1.50 1.18 -0.31
C GLU A 133 -2.74 0.96 -1.17
N LYS A 134 -2.60 1.00 -2.50
CA LYS A 134 -3.69 0.66 -3.43
C LYS A 134 -4.25 -0.74 -3.14
N LYS A 135 -3.39 -1.71 -2.82
CA LYS A 135 -3.83 -3.06 -2.47
C LYS A 135 -4.40 -3.15 -1.05
N SER A 136 -3.78 -2.46 -0.09
CA SER A 136 -4.26 -2.40 1.30
C SER A 136 -5.67 -1.82 1.40
N THR A 137 -5.91 -0.69 0.71
CA THR A 137 -7.19 0.03 0.71
C THR A 137 -8.28 -0.66 -0.12
N SER A 138 -7.92 -1.49 -1.11
CA SER A 138 -8.88 -2.28 -1.89
C SER A 138 -9.64 -3.35 -1.08
N GLY A 139 -9.40 -3.42 0.24
CA GLY A 139 -10.07 -4.34 1.14
C GLY A 139 -9.40 -5.70 1.06
N GLY A 140 -8.29 -5.84 1.78
CA GLY A 140 -7.63 -7.11 2.08
C GLY A 140 -7.71 -8.09 0.92
N GLY A 141 -7.05 -7.75 -0.20
CA GLY A 141 -7.12 -8.53 -1.43
C GLY A 141 -7.00 -10.01 -1.08
N ASN A 142 -8.06 -10.77 -1.39
CA ASN A 142 -8.28 -12.16 -0.98
C ASN A 142 -6.99 -12.96 -1.08
N ASP A 143 -6.17 -12.95 -0.02
CA ASP A 143 -5.05 -13.86 0.09
C ASP A 143 -5.73 -15.22 0.15
N PRO A 144 -5.59 -16.07 -0.89
CA PRO A 144 -6.31 -17.33 -0.94
C PRO A 144 -6.05 -18.14 0.33
N MET A 145 -4.88 -17.97 0.96
CA MET A 145 -4.56 -18.60 2.24
C MET A 145 -5.46 -18.12 3.39
N THR A 146 -5.77 -16.83 3.49
CA THR A 146 -6.69 -16.28 4.51
C THR A 146 -8.12 -16.76 4.26
N LEU A 147 -8.54 -16.82 2.99
CA LEU A 147 -9.85 -17.35 2.60
C LEU A 147 -9.97 -18.84 2.96
N TYR A 148 -8.98 -19.66 2.62
CA TYR A 148 -8.97 -21.08 2.96
C TYR A 148 -8.92 -21.33 4.46
N SER A 149 -8.15 -20.53 5.22
CA SER A 149 -8.14 -20.62 6.69
C SER A 149 -9.50 -20.30 7.29
N PHE A 150 -10.18 -19.26 6.78
CA PHE A 150 -11.51 -18.89 7.23
C PHE A 150 -12.52 -20.01 6.94
N LEU A 151 -12.51 -20.57 5.72
CA LEU A 151 -13.37 -21.70 5.36
C LEU A 151 -13.07 -22.94 6.22
N ALA A 152 -11.81 -23.29 6.43
CA ALA A 152 -11.42 -24.41 7.28
C ALA A 152 -11.90 -24.22 8.74
N THR A 153 -11.85 -22.99 9.25
CA THR A 153 -12.34 -22.64 10.58
C THR A 153 -13.86 -22.85 10.73
N LEU A 154 -14.63 -22.68 9.66
CA LEU A 154 -16.08 -22.94 9.69
C LEU A 154 -16.39 -24.42 9.48
N ILE A 155 -15.67 -25.08 8.58
CA ILE A 155 -15.99 -26.43 8.09
C ILE A 155 -15.49 -27.52 9.06
N LEU A 156 -14.26 -27.43 9.57
CA LEU A 156 -13.67 -28.49 10.40
C LEU A 156 -14.42 -28.70 11.72
N PRO A 157 -14.79 -27.65 12.49
CA PRO A 157 -15.59 -27.81 13.70
C PRO A 157 -16.93 -28.46 13.45
N TRP A 158 -17.56 -28.15 12.32
CA TRP A 158 -18.84 -28.74 11.91
C TRP A 158 -18.70 -30.25 11.73
N PHE A 159 -17.67 -30.71 11.01
CA PHE A 159 -17.41 -32.14 10.83
C PHE A 159 -17.13 -32.88 12.16
N VAL A 160 -16.54 -32.21 13.15
CA VAL A 160 -16.30 -32.78 14.48
C VAL A 160 -17.56 -32.77 15.35
N ALA A 161 -18.35 -31.71 15.30
CA ALA A 161 -19.51 -31.52 16.17
C ALA A 161 -20.78 -32.27 15.71
N VAL A 162 -21.00 -32.42 14.39
CA VAL A 162 -22.20 -33.08 13.84
C VAL A 162 -22.43 -34.50 14.38
N PRO A 163 -21.42 -35.38 14.45
CA PRO A 163 -21.59 -36.70 15.05
C PRO A 163 -21.97 -36.64 16.54
N GLY A 164 -21.59 -35.57 17.25
CA GLY A 164 -21.96 -35.36 18.65
C GLY A 164 -23.45 -35.12 18.86
N PHE A 165 -24.11 -34.40 17.95
CA PHE A 165 -25.57 -34.19 18.00
C PHE A 165 -26.39 -35.48 17.78
N ASN A 166 -25.83 -36.45 17.04
CA ASN A 166 -26.50 -37.71 16.74
C ASN A 166 -26.26 -38.81 17.79
N ASN A 167 -25.35 -38.59 18.75
CA ASN A 167 -24.96 -39.59 19.74
C ASN A 167 -25.14 -39.05 21.17
N PRO A 168 -26.36 -39.06 21.73
CA PRO A 168 -26.60 -38.59 23.10
C PRO A 168 -25.83 -39.46 24.10
N GLY A 169 -24.91 -38.85 24.85
CA GLY A 169 -24.07 -39.52 25.84
C GLY A 169 -22.69 -38.85 26.00
N PRO A 170 -21.80 -39.40 26.84
CA PRO A 170 -20.49 -38.81 27.12
C PRO A 170 -19.62 -38.62 25.87
N VAL A 171 -19.74 -39.53 24.90
CA VAL A 171 -19.01 -39.44 23.62
C VAL A 171 -19.51 -38.27 22.79
N GLY A 172 -20.83 -38.04 22.74
CA GLY A 172 -21.39 -36.91 22.02
C GLY A 172 -20.99 -35.58 22.63
N GLU A 173 -21.03 -35.47 23.96
CA GLU A 173 -20.56 -34.29 24.69
C GLU A 173 -19.08 -33.99 24.42
N ALA A 174 -18.22 -35.02 24.46
CA ALA A 174 -16.81 -34.87 24.15
C ALA A 174 -16.57 -34.36 22.72
N LEU A 175 -17.34 -34.85 21.73
CA LEU A 175 -17.25 -34.40 20.34
C LEU A 175 -17.70 -32.94 20.16
N LEU A 176 -18.73 -32.50 20.88
CA LEU A 176 -19.18 -31.11 20.85
C LEU A 176 -18.10 -30.17 21.42
N TRP A 177 -17.51 -30.52 22.57
CA TRP A 177 -16.40 -29.76 23.15
C TRP A 177 -15.16 -29.76 22.26
N ALA A 178 -14.84 -30.89 21.64
CA ALA A 178 -13.75 -30.97 20.67
C ALA A 178 -14.01 -30.06 19.45
N GLY A 179 -15.23 -30.06 18.91
CA GLY A 179 -15.62 -29.16 17.82
C GLY A 179 -15.46 -27.68 18.22
N LEU A 180 -15.90 -27.32 19.42
CA LEU A 180 -15.75 -25.95 19.94
C LEU A 180 -14.27 -25.56 20.11
N ALA A 181 -13.43 -26.47 20.60
CA ALA A 181 -12.00 -26.24 20.74
C ALA A 181 -11.32 -26.04 19.38
N VAL A 182 -11.66 -26.87 18.37
CA VAL A 182 -11.15 -26.72 17.00
C VAL A 182 -11.60 -25.39 16.40
N PHE A 183 -12.84 -24.96 16.65
CA PHE A 183 -13.33 -23.65 16.20
C PHE A 183 -12.55 -22.50 16.83
N ALA A 184 -12.32 -22.54 18.15
CA ALA A 184 -11.57 -21.52 18.86
C ALA A 184 -10.13 -21.40 18.34
N ILE A 185 -9.45 -22.54 18.10
CA ILE A 185 -8.10 -22.58 17.53
C ILE A 185 -8.11 -22.03 16.09
N GLY A 186 -9.06 -22.47 15.26
CA GLY A 186 -9.18 -21.98 13.88
C GLY A 186 -9.44 -20.47 13.80
N LEU A 187 -10.26 -19.94 14.72
CA LEU A 187 -10.54 -18.52 14.81
C LEU A 187 -9.30 -17.73 15.21
N ALA A 188 -8.54 -18.20 16.21
CA ALA A 188 -7.28 -17.59 16.61
C ALA A 188 -6.25 -17.61 15.47
N ALA A 189 -6.12 -18.73 14.75
CA ALA A 189 -5.23 -18.87 13.61
C ALA A 189 -5.64 -17.96 12.44
N THR A 190 -6.92 -17.91 12.10
CA THR A 190 -7.45 -17.03 11.04
C THR A 190 -7.25 -15.57 11.38
N PHE A 191 -7.47 -15.18 12.64
CA PHE A 191 -7.20 -13.82 13.11
C PHE A 191 -5.72 -13.46 13.02
N TYR A 192 -4.83 -14.38 13.41
CA TYR A 192 -3.38 -14.20 13.27
C TYR A 192 -2.95 -14.05 11.80
N LEU A 193 -3.47 -14.90 10.91
CA LEU A 193 -3.19 -14.85 9.47
C LEU A 193 -3.73 -13.57 8.84
N TYR A 194 -4.92 -13.14 9.23
CA TYR A 194 -5.51 -11.88 8.79
C TYR A 194 -4.64 -10.69 9.20
N ARG A 195 -4.19 -10.63 10.46
CA ARG A 195 -3.31 -9.56 10.96
C ARG A 195 -1.96 -9.54 10.26
N THR A 196 -1.42 -10.70 9.87
CA THR A 196 -0.12 -10.82 9.19
C THR A 196 -0.22 -10.82 7.66
N SER A 197 -1.42 -10.71 7.08
CA SER A 197 -1.64 -10.81 5.63
C SER A 197 -0.92 -9.69 4.86
N LEU A 198 -1.01 -8.44 5.32
CA LEU A 198 -0.35 -7.29 4.69
C LEU A 198 1.18 -7.47 4.69
N ARG A 199 1.76 -7.85 5.83
CA ARG A 199 3.19 -8.15 5.96
C ARG A 199 3.60 -9.24 4.96
N ARG A 200 2.89 -10.37 4.93
CA ARG A 200 3.20 -11.48 4.00
C ARG A 200 3.07 -11.06 2.54
N PHE A 201 2.09 -10.22 2.21
CA PHE A 201 1.90 -9.71 0.85
C PHE A 201 3.09 -8.85 0.41
N ILE A 202 3.49 -7.87 1.23
CA ILE A 202 4.63 -6.98 0.95
C ILE A 202 5.90 -7.81 0.81
N GLN A 203 6.17 -8.71 1.76
CA GLN A 203 7.38 -9.53 1.76
C GLN A 203 7.49 -10.43 0.51
N ARG A 204 6.37 -10.96 0.00
CA ARG A 204 6.37 -11.86 -1.17
C ARG A 204 6.35 -11.14 -2.50
N THR A 205 5.69 -9.99 -2.60
CA THR A 205 5.38 -9.38 -3.90
C THR A 205 6.20 -8.13 -4.16
N GLN A 206 6.57 -7.40 -3.11
CA GLN A 206 7.24 -6.11 -3.22
C GLN A 206 8.71 -6.18 -2.81
N GLY A 207 9.19 -7.33 -2.32
CA GLY A 207 10.60 -7.48 -1.95
C GLY A 207 11.54 -7.15 -3.11
N GLU A 208 11.27 -7.66 -4.31
CA GLU A 208 12.05 -7.35 -5.51
C GLU A 208 11.98 -5.85 -5.87
N ALA A 209 10.78 -5.27 -5.87
CA ALA A 209 10.60 -3.84 -6.17
C ALA A 209 11.31 -2.92 -5.15
N ILE A 210 11.32 -3.29 -3.86
CA ILE A 210 12.05 -2.57 -2.80
C ILE A 210 13.55 -2.66 -3.03
N VAL A 211 14.06 -3.86 -3.35
CA VAL A 211 15.49 -4.05 -3.63
C VAL A 211 15.89 -3.29 -4.89
N ASP A 212 15.11 -3.37 -5.96
CA ASP A 212 15.39 -2.67 -7.22
C ASP A 212 15.35 -1.15 -7.03
N ALA A 213 14.37 -0.62 -6.28
CA ALA A 213 14.26 0.82 -5.99
C ALA A 213 15.44 1.37 -5.16
N LEU A 214 16.09 0.52 -4.38
CA LEU A 214 17.18 0.90 -3.49
C LEU A 214 18.56 0.45 -3.96
N ARG A 215 18.64 -0.40 -4.99
CA ARG A 215 19.88 -1.03 -5.46
C ARG A 215 20.91 0.03 -5.85
N ASP A 216 20.47 1.07 -6.54
CA ASP A 216 21.34 2.13 -7.07
C ASP A 216 21.98 2.98 -5.96
N TYR A 217 21.38 3.00 -4.77
CA TYR A 217 21.93 3.71 -3.61
C TYR A 217 22.90 2.88 -2.77
N ASN A 218 23.08 1.58 -3.04
CA ASN A 218 23.96 0.68 -2.29
C ASN A 218 23.94 0.90 -0.76
N PRO A 219 22.76 0.78 -0.10
CA PRO A 219 22.60 1.16 1.30
C PRO A 219 23.39 0.24 2.23
N SER A 220 24.04 0.83 3.22
CA SER A 220 24.66 0.11 4.33
C SER A 220 23.59 -0.48 5.27
N PRO A 221 23.94 -1.54 6.04
CA PRO A 221 23.01 -2.12 7.01
C PRO A 221 22.47 -1.11 8.02
N THR A 222 23.27 -0.14 8.44
CA THR A 222 22.88 0.93 9.36
C THR A 222 21.86 1.87 8.72
N GLU A 223 22.08 2.26 7.46
CA GLU A 223 21.12 3.09 6.73
C GLU A 223 19.78 2.38 6.52
N LEU A 224 19.79 1.06 6.33
CA LEU A 224 18.55 0.27 6.27
C LEU A 224 17.78 0.28 7.60
N VAL A 225 18.48 0.32 8.74
CA VAL A 225 17.84 0.48 10.05
C VAL A 225 17.18 1.85 10.15
N ASP A 226 17.94 2.91 9.88
CA ASP A 226 17.46 4.30 9.97
C ASP A 226 16.30 4.54 8.98
N LEU A 227 16.37 3.97 7.78
CA LEU A 227 15.32 3.98 6.79
C LEU A 227 14.04 3.31 7.28
N ALA A 228 14.16 2.11 7.89
CA ALA A 228 13.03 1.38 8.44
C ALA A 228 12.36 2.14 9.60
N ASP A 229 13.15 2.80 10.44
CA ASP A 229 12.63 3.60 11.55
C ASP A 229 11.93 4.87 11.07
N GLY A 230 12.52 5.61 10.12
CA GLY A 230 11.84 6.77 9.53
C GLY A 230 10.55 6.41 8.78
N LEU A 231 10.48 5.24 8.14
CA LEU A 231 9.23 4.74 7.56
C LEU A 231 8.17 4.43 8.63
N ARG A 232 8.56 3.94 9.82
CA ARG A 232 7.61 3.73 10.93
C ARG A 232 7.06 5.04 11.48
N GLU A 233 7.91 6.06 11.58
CA GLU A 233 7.50 7.40 12.03
C GLU A 233 6.48 8.06 11.09
N SER A 234 6.58 7.81 9.78
CA SER A 234 5.63 8.33 8.78
C SER A 234 4.22 7.72 8.84
N ASP A 235 3.98 6.73 9.71
CA ASP A 235 2.73 5.94 9.81
C ASP A 235 2.29 5.23 8.49
N SER A 236 3.20 5.14 7.51
CA SER A 236 2.95 4.53 6.20
C SER A 236 2.64 3.02 6.31
N ALA A 237 1.89 2.49 5.35
CA ALA A 237 1.56 1.05 5.31
C ALA A 237 2.82 0.16 5.19
N ILE A 238 3.86 0.67 4.50
CA ILE A 238 5.17 0.03 4.42
C ILE A 238 5.85 0.04 5.79
N GLY A 239 5.93 1.18 6.48
CA GLY A 239 6.58 1.26 7.80
C GLY A 239 6.00 0.30 8.84
N LYS A 240 4.68 0.12 8.83
CA LYS A 240 3.97 -0.84 9.71
C LYS A 240 4.28 -2.31 9.40
N SER A 241 4.76 -2.61 8.21
CA SER A 241 4.88 -3.98 7.69
C SER A 241 6.33 -4.42 7.48
N VAL A 242 7.24 -3.48 7.30
CA VAL A 242 8.67 -3.71 7.07
C VAL A 242 9.39 -3.79 8.42
N ASP A 243 9.82 -5.01 8.73
CA ASP A 243 10.69 -5.29 9.86
C ASP A 243 12.14 -5.02 9.44
N THR A 244 12.92 -4.40 10.32
CA THR A 244 14.31 -4.02 10.04
C THR A 244 15.14 -5.25 9.71
N LYS A 245 14.94 -6.33 10.48
CA LYS A 245 15.59 -7.62 10.25
C LYS A 245 15.26 -8.16 8.86
N TRP A 246 13.99 -8.11 8.47
CA TRP A 246 13.57 -8.59 7.15
C TRP A 246 14.17 -7.77 6.02
N LEU A 247 14.29 -6.44 6.16
CA LEU A 247 14.87 -5.58 5.14
C LEU A 247 16.36 -5.91 4.94
N VAL A 248 17.11 -6.06 6.03
CA VAL A 248 18.53 -6.45 5.99
C VAL A 248 18.70 -7.86 5.40
N ASP A 249 17.90 -8.83 5.84
CA ASP A 249 17.91 -10.21 5.33
C ASP A 249 17.59 -10.26 3.83
N LEU A 250 16.63 -9.45 3.37
CA LEU A 250 16.24 -9.35 1.97
C LEU A 250 17.42 -8.89 1.10
N PHE A 251 18.13 -7.84 1.50
CA PHE A 251 19.29 -7.35 0.76
C PHE A 251 20.46 -8.33 0.75
N HIS A 252 20.70 -9.03 1.86
CA HIS A 252 21.68 -10.12 1.89
C HIS A 252 21.28 -11.26 0.94
N SER A 253 20.00 -11.63 0.88
CA SER A 253 19.53 -12.74 0.04
C SER A 253 19.71 -12.50 -1.46
N VAL A 254 19.68 -11.23 -1.90
CA VAL A 254 19.87 -10.84 -3.30
C VAL A 254 21.35 -10.54 -3.61
N GLY A 255 22.25 -10.65 -2.61
CA GLY A 255 23.67 -10.33 -2.77
C GLY A 255 23.93 -8.84 -2.98
N ALA A 256 22.99 -7.98 -2.59
CA ALA A 256 23.05 -6.53 -2.79
C ALA A 256 23.90 -5.82 -1.72
N ILE A 257 24.27 -6.50 -0.62
CA ILE A 257 25.18 -5.97 0.41
C ILE A 257 26.41 -6.88 0.50
N THR A 258 27.58 -6.30 0.27
CA THR A 258 28.86 -6.92 0.60
C THR A 258 29.21 -6.63 2.06
N GLY A 259 28.74 -7.46 2.99
CA GLY A 259 29.00 -7.33 4.42
C GLY A 259 28.50 -8.54 5.20
N THR A 260 29.14 -8.88 6.31
CA THR A 260 28.74 -10.00 7.17
C THR A 260 27.35 -9.78 7.77
N PRO A 261 26.47 -10.81 7.79
CA PRO A 261 25.13 -10.68 8.36
C PRO A 261 25.19 -10.29 9.85
N ILE A 262 24.34 -9.35 10.25
CA ILE A 262 24.18 -8.95 11.66
C ILE A 262 23.48 -10.10 12.40
N ALA A 263 24.12 -10.63 13.44
CA ALA A 263 23.64 -11.75 14.25
C ALA A 263 22.49 -11.35 15.19
#